data_AF-A0A0J7YQF5-F1
#
_entry.id   AF-A0A0J7YQF5-F1
#
_cell.length_a   1.000
_cell.length_b   1.000
_cell.length_c   1.000
_cell.angle_alpha   90.00
_cell.angle_beta   90.00
_cell.angle_gamma   90.00
#
_symmetry.space_group_name_H-M   'P 1'
#
loop_
_entity.id
_entity.type
_entity.pdbx_description
1 polymer ?
#
loop_
_entity_poly.entity_id
_entity_poly.type
_entity_poly.pdbx_seq_one_letter_code
_entity_poly.pdbx_strand_id
1 'polypeptide(L)'
;LHELDPAIAAALDAELERQQSTLEMIASENFAPVAVMEAQGSVATNKYAEGYPGRRYYGGCEHVDVAEQIAIDRVKELFGAEYANVQPHSGASANQAALFALAQPGDTILGLDLAHGGHLTHGM
;
A
#
# COMPACT_ATOMS: atom_id res chain seq x y z
N LEU A 1 2.04 23.83 -2.55
CA LEU A 1 0.80 23.50 -3.28
C LEU A 1 -0.06 24.74 -3.52
N HIS A 2 -0.48 25.48 -2.48
CA HIS A 2 -1.33 26.68 -2.65
C HIS A 2 -0.81 27.74 -3.64
N GLU A 3 0.51 27.92 -3.76
CA GLU A 3 1.09 28.83 -4.76
C GLU A 3 1.25 28.20 -6.15
N LEU A 4 1.59 26.91 -6.20
CA LEU A 4 1.93 26.19 -7.44
C LEU A 4 0.68 25.72 -8.21
N ASP A 5 -0.28 25.18 -7.47
CA ASP A 5 -1.56 24.65 -7.98
C ASP A 5 -2.68 24.94 -6.95
N PRO A 6 -3.22 26.17 -6.94
CA PRO A 6 -4.27 26.56 -6.00
C PRO A 6 -5.59 25.79 -6.22
N ALA A 7 -5.84 25.27 -7.42
CA ALA A 7 -7.07 24.54 -7.72
C ALA A 7 -7.06 23.17 -7.01
N ILE A 8 -5.94 22.45 -7.08
CA ILE A 8 -5.78 21.20 -6.32
C ILE A 8 -5.77 21.47 -4.81
N ALA A 9 -5.12 22.55 -4.37
CA ALA A 9 -5.12 22.92 -2.95
C ALA A 9 -6.55 23.12 -2.40
N ALA A 10 -7.38 23.88 -3.11
CA ALA A 10 -8.76 24.12 -2.72
C ALA A 10 -9.61 22.82 -2.69
N ALA A 11 -9.36 21.88 -3.59
CA ALA A 11 -10.04 20.59 -3.59
C ALA A 11 -9.66 19.74 -2.36
N LEU A 12 -8.38 19.74 -1.97
CA LEU A 12 -7.91 19.02 -0.77
C LEU A 12 -8.43 19.66 0.53
N ASP A 13 -8.48 20.99 0.60
CA ASP A 13 -9.06 21.69 1.75
C ASP A 13 -10.55 21.36 1.92
N ALA A 14 -11.30 21.31 0.81
CA ALA A 14 -12.71 20.90 0.81
C ALA A 14 -12.91 19.43 1.23
N GLU A 15 -12.02 18.51 0.80
CA GLU A 15 -12.08 17.11 1.23
C GLU A 15 -11.75 16.97 2.72
N LEU A 16 -10.79 17.75 3.25
CA LEU A 16 -10.52 17.77 4.69
C LEU A 16 -11.74 18.23 5.48
N GLU A 17 -12.41 19.30 5.04
CA GLU A 17 -13.65 19.77 5.66
C GLU A 17 -14.75 18.69 5.61
N ARG A 18 -14.91 18.01 4.47
CA ARG A 18 -15.85 16.88 4.34
C ARG A 18 -15.55 15.80 5.37
N GLN A 19 -14.29 15.35 5.47
CA GLN A 19 -13.87 14.31 6.42
C GLN A 19 -14.11 14.71 7.88
N GLN A 20 -13.91 15.98 8.23
CA GLN A 20 -14.11 16.50 9.59
C GLN A 20 -15.58 16.73 9.95
N SER A 21 -16.44 16.98 8.97
CA SER A 21 -17.85 17.32 9.17
C SER A 21 -18.82 16.18 8.85
N THR A 22 -18.33 15.07 8.30
CA THR A 22 -19.14 13.91 7.90
C THR A 22 -18.93 12.73 8.84
N LEU A 23 -20.03 12.07 9.21
CA LEU A 23 -19.94 10.76 9.85
C LEU A 23 -19.60 9.70 8.77
N GLU A 24 -18.34 9.27 8.76
CA GLU A 24 -17.88 8.26 7.80
C GLU A 24 -18.23 6.85 8.29
N MET A 25 -18.99 6.12 7.46
CA MET A 25 -19.57 4.79 7.82
C MET A 25 -19.18 3.71 6.82
N ILE A 26 -18.28 4.01 5.88
CA ILE A 26 -17.76 3.04 4.93
C ILE A 26 -16.77 2.13 5.68
N ALA A 27 -17.10 0.83 5.77
CA ALA A 27 -16.36 -0.14 6.60
C ALA A 27 -14.88 -0.30 6.25
N SER A 28 -14.49 0.01 5.01
CA SER A 28 -13.12 -0.09 4.52
C SER A 28 -12.32 1.20 4.64
N GLU A 29 -12.94 2.31 5.03
CA GLU A 29 -12.27 3.60 5.19
C GLU A 29 -11.75 3.80 6.61
N ASN A 30 -10.71 4.63 6.73
CA ASN A 30 -10.12 4.99 8.01
C ASN A 30 -9.30 6.29 7.85
N PHE A 31 -8.93 6.92 8.96
CA PHE A 31 -8.09 8.12 8.97
C PHE A 31 -6.64 7.76 9.35
N ALA A 32 -5.71 7.95 8.42
CA ALA A 32 -4.30 7.69 8.66
C ALA A 32 -3.71 8.69 9.69
N PRO A 33 -2.83 8.25 10.60
CA PRO A 33 -2.10 9.16 11.48
C PRO A 33 -1.25 10.16 10.67
N VAL A 34 -1.12 11.40 11.16
CA VAL A 34 -0.32 12.44 10.49
C VAL A 34 1.11 11.98 10.21
N ALA A 35 1.75 11.28 11.15
CA ALA A 35 3.10 10.75 10.97
C ALA A 35 3.23 9.76 9.78
N VAL A 36 2.16 9.04 9.44
CA VAL A 36 2.14 8.15 8.26
C VAL A 36 2.08 8.98 6.98
N MET A 37 1.25 10.03 6.96
CA MET A 37 1.15 10.95 5.81
C MET A 37 2.45 11.72 5.58
N GLU A 38 3.14 12.15 6.64
CA GLU A 38 4.46 12.79 6.56
C GLU A 38 5.50 11.88 5.89
N ALA A 39 5.54 10.60 6.26
CA ALA A 39 6.44 9.63 5.63
C ALA A 39 6.08 9.40 4.15
N GLN A 40 4.80 9.29 3.82
CA GLN A 40 4.32 9.06 2.45
C GLN A 40 4.59 10.25 1.52
N GLY A 41 4.54 11.48 2.03
CA GLY A 41 4.89 12.71 1.32
C GLY A 41 6.37 13.08 1.32
N SER A 42 7.25 12.18 1.76
CA SER A 42 8.67 12.45 1.94
C SER A 42 9.51 12.24 0.67
N VAL A 43 10.80 12.57 0.78
CA VAL A 43 11.80 12.37 -0.29
C VAL A 43 12.01 10.89 -0.68
N ALA A 44 11.47 9.93 0.09
CA ALA A 44 11.53 8.52 -0.25
C ALA A 44 10.94 8.22 -1.64
N THR A 45 9.93 8.99 -2.06
CA THR A 45 9.29 8.87 -3.39
C THR A 45 10.26 9.08 -4.56
N ASN A 46 11.37 9.78 -4.34
CA ASN A 46 12.36 10.06 -5.38
C ASN A 46 13.31 8.87 -5.62
N LYS A 47 13.30 7.84 -4.77
CA LYS A 47 14.27 6.75 -4.85
C LYS A 47 13.72 5.55 -5.61
N TYR A 48 14.41 5.22 -6.69
CA TYR A 48 14.24 3.96 -7.40
C TYR A 48 15.07 2.85 -6.72
N ALA A 49 14.43 1.78 -6.25
CA ALA A 49 15.04 0.77 -5.38
C ALA A 49 14.63 -0.67 -5.74
N GLU A 50 14.65 -1.04 -7.03
CA GLU A 50 14.33 -2.41 -7.46
C GLU A 50 15.25 -3.45 -6.79
N GLY A 51 14.64 -4.58 -6.43
CA GLY A 51 15.27 -5.65 -5.67
C GLY A 51 14.78 -5.68 -4.23
N TYR A 52 15.58 -6.27 -3.34
CA TYR A 52 15.30 -6.37 -1.91
C TYR A 52 16.45 -5.72 -1.11
N PRO A 53 16.27 -5.39 0.18
CA PRO A 53 17.33 -4.86 1.03
C PRO A 53 18.62 -5.68 0.92
N GLY A 54 19.76 -5.00 0.69
CA GLY A 54 21.07 -5.63 0.46
C GLY A 54 21.25 -6.34 -0.88
N ARG A 55 20.23 -6.41 -1.74
CA ARG A 55 20.25 -7.00 -3.08
C ARG A 55 19.50 -6.12 -4.08
N ARG A 56 19.98 -4.89 -4.25
CA ARG A 56 19.39 -3.89 -5.14
C ARG A 56 20.05 -3.91 -6.51
N TYR A 57 19.28 -3.59 -7.54
CA TYR A 57 19.81 -3.38 -8.90
C TYR A 57 20.45 -2.00 -9.09
N TYR A 58 20.15 -1.03 -8.20
CA TYR A 58 20.70 0.32 -8.25
C TYR A 58 21.40 0.69 -6.93
N GLY A 59 22.40 1.57 -7.03
CA GLY A 59 23.09 2.15 -5.87
C GLY A 59 22.26 3.20 -5.11
N GLY A 60 22.79 3.64 -3.98
CA GLY A 60 22.21 4.72 -3.16
C GLY A 60 20.98 4.31 -2.32
N CYS A 61 20.82 3.01 -2.05
CA CYS A 61 19.64 2.48 -1.35
C CYS A 61 19.84 2.31 0.17
N GLU A 62 20.98 2.73 0.71
CA GLU A 62 21.37 2.50 2.12
C GLU A 62 20.35 2.97 3.15
N HIS A 63 19.58 4.02 2.85
CA HIS A 63 18.57 4.56 3.77
C HIS A 63 17.16 3.97 3.53
N VAL A 64 16.80 3.68 2.27
CA VAL A 64 15.50 3.05 1.97
C VAL A 64 15.50 1.57 2.36
N ASP A 65 16.65 0.91 2.33
CA ASP A 65 16.82 -0.46 2.85
C ASP A 65 16.51 -0.53 4.34
N VAL A 66 16.91 0.48 5.12
CA VAL A 66 16.58 0.56 6.55
C VAL A 66 15.06 0.66 6.75
N ALA A 67 14.40 1.52 5.99
CA ALA A 67 12.95 1.68 6.08
C ALA A 67 12.19 0.40 5.70
N GLU A 68 12.59 -0.26 4.61
CA GLU A 68 11.97 -1.51 4.16
C GLU A 68 12.23 -2.66 5.16
N GLN A 69 13.44 -2.78 5.71
CA GLN A 69 13.75 -3.81 6.70
C GLN A 69 12.96 -3.61 8.00
N ILE A 70 12.83 -2.37 8.49
CA ILE A 70 11.99 -2.06 9.66
C ILE A 70 10.52 -2.46 9.40
N ALA A 71 10.00 -2.20 8.20
CA ALA A 71 8.63 -2.59 7.84
C ALA A 71 8.46 -4.11 7.82
N ILE A 72 9.41 -4.84 7.22
CA ILE A 72 9.42 -6.31 7.18
C ILE A 72 9.43 -6.87 8.61
N ASP A 73 10.35 -6.40 9.46
CA ASP A 73 10.51 -6.91 10.82
C ASP A 73 9.27 -6.65 11.67
N ARG A 74 8.69 -5.45 11.58
CA ARG A 74 7.45 -5.10 12.30
C ARG A 74 6.24 -5.92 11.86
N VAL A 75 6.08 -6.16 10.55
CA VAL A 75 4.98 -7.00 10.05
C VAL A 75 5.15 -8.44 10.51
N LYS A 76 6.38 -8.97 10.48
CA LYS A 76 6.69 -10.31 10.99
C LYS A 76 6.40 -10.42 12.49
N GLU A 77 6.80 -9.43 13.28
CA GLU A 77 6.51 -9.38 14.72
C GLU A 77 5.00 -9.31 14.98
N LEU A 78 4.29 -8.41 14.29
CA LEU A 78 2.86 -8.16 14.49
C LEU A 78 2.00 -9.41 14.22
N PHE A 79 2.31 -10.17 13.17
CA PHE A 79 1.52 -11.32 12.74
C PHE A 79 2.15 -12.68 13.09
N GLY A 80 3.34 -12.70 13.70
CA GLY A 80 4.09 -13.94 13.97
C GLY A 80 4.52 -14.67 12.68
N ALA A 81 4.81 -13.93 11.61
CA ALA A 81 5.14 -14.50 10.31
C ALA A 81 6.64 -14.81 10.16
N GLU A 82 6.97 -15.90 9.46
CA GLU A 82 8.37 -16.25 9.15
C GLU A 82 8.95 -15.33 8.07
N TYR A 83 8.13 -14.93 7.10
CA TYR A 83 8.49 -14.05 5.98
C TYR A 83 7.40 -12.99 5.75
N ALA A 84 7.80 -11.83 5.24
CA ALA A 84 6.88 -10.78 4.80
C ALA A 84 7.44 -10.08 3.56
N ASN A 85 6.56 -9.73 2.62
CA ASN A 85 6.87 -8.84 1.50
C ASN A 85 5.99 -7.58 1.63
N VAL A 86 6.63 -6.42 1.72
CA VAL A 86 5.99 -5.10 1.95
C VAL A 86 5.98 -4.22 0.70
N GLN A 87 6.32 -4.76 -0.47
CA GLN A 87 6.40 -4.03 -1.74
C GLN A 87 5.09 -3.96 -2.55
N PRO A 88 4.07 -4.83 -2.39
CA PRO A 88 2.81 -4.66 -3.12
C PRO A 88 2.17 -3.28 -2.87
N HIS A 89 1.78 -2.59 -3.94
CA HIS A 89 1.25 -1.22 -3.89
C HIS A 89 -0.16 -1.12 -3.27
N SER A 90 -0.91 -2.22 -3.29
CA SER A 90 -2.27 -2.32 -2.76
C SER A 90 -2.67 -3.78 -2.56
N GLY A 91 -3.80 -4.03 -1.90
CA GLY A 91 -4.34 -5.38 -1.72
C GLY A 91 -4.56 -6.15 -3.04
N ALA A 92 -4.98 -5.45 -4.11
CA ALA A 92 -5.15 -6.08 -5.42
C ALA A 92 -3.84 -6.57 -6.01
N SER A 93 -2.78 -5.74 -5.96
CA SER A 93 -1.45 -6.15 -6.43
C SER A 93 -0.83 -7.26 -5.57
N ALA A 94 -1.16 -7.31 -4.28
CA ALA A 94 -0.72 -8.39 -3.39
C ALA A 94 -1.35 -9.73 -3.76
N ASN A 95 -2.67 -9.77 -3.99
CA ASN A 95 -3.35 -10.98 -4.46
C ASN A 95 -2.81 -11.43 -5.82
N GLN A 96 -2.58 -10.48 -6.75
CA GLN A 96 -1.99 -10.80 -8.04
C GLN A 96 -0.59 -11.43 -7.91
N ALA A 97 0.27 -10.86 -7.05
CA ALA A 97 1.61 -11.41 -6.80
C ALA A 97 1.55 -12.81 -6.19
N ALA A 98 0.64 -13.05 -5.25
CA ALA A 98 0.44 -14.37 -4.65
C ALA A 98 -0.04 -15.40 -5.69
N LEU A 99 -0.98 -15.03 -6.55
CA LEU A 99 -1.46 -15.91 -7.62
C LEU A 99 -0.35 -16.23 -8.64
N PHE A 100 0.44 -15.23 -9.05
CA PHE A 100 1.57 -15.46 -9.97
C PHE A 100 2.67 -16.32 -9.35
N ALA A 101 2.81 -16.33 -8.03
CA ALA A 101 3.78 -17.19 -7.33
C ALA A 101 3.28 -18.64 -7.16
N LEU A 102 1.97 -18.85 -7.06
CA LEU A 102 1.39 -20.13 -6.62
C LEU A 102 0.58 -20.88 -7.69
N ALA A 103 0.08 -20.18 -8.70
CA ALA A 103 -0.81 -20.73 -9.72
C ALA A 103 -0.24 -20.52 -11.14
N GLN A 104 -0.72 -21.31 -12.08
CA GLN A 104 -0.41 -21.21 -13.50
C GLN A 104 -1.66 -20.79 -14.31
N PRO A 105 -1.48 -20.19 -15.50
CA PRO A 105 -2.59 -19.96 -16.41
C PRO A 105 -3.36 -21.25 -16.71
N GLY A 106 -4.66 -21.24 -16.44
CA GLY A 106 -5.55 -22.40 -16.61
C GLY A 106 -5.87 -23.17 -15.33
N ASP A 107 -5.18 -22.89 -14.22
CA ASP A 107 -5.53 -23.45 -12.91
C ASP A 107 -6.88 -22.91 -12.42
N THR A 108 -7.63 -23.78 -11.74
CA THR A 108 -8.92 -23.40 -11.13
C THR A 108 -8.69 -22.82 -9.74
N ILE A 109 -9.21 -21.61 -9.50
CA ILE A 109 -9.19 -20.93 -8.20
C ILE A 109 -10.62 -20.84 -7.69
N LEU A 110 -10.83 -21.08 -6.40
CA LEU A 110 -12.11 -20.92 -5.73
C LEU A 110 -12.09 -19.66 -4.85
N GLY A 111 -12.99 -18.72 -5.12
CA GLY A 111 -13.21 -17.52 -4.33
C GLY A 111 -14.68 -17.38 -3.90
N LEU A 112 -14.93 -16.50 -2.92
CA LEU A 112 -16.29 -16.12 -2.56
C LEU A 112 -16.88 -15.24 -3.65
N ASP A 113 -18.12 -15.53 -4.06
CA ASP A 113 -18.84 -14.75 -5.07
C ASP A 113 -19.03 -13.28 -4.64
N LEU A 114 -18.87 -12.35 -5.57
CA LEU A 114 -18.94 -10.91 -5.30
C LEU A 114 -20.31 -10.49 -4.73
N ALA A 115 -21.41 -11.05 -5.25
CA ALA A 115 -22.76 -10.74 -4.77
C ALA A 115 -23.00 -11.29 -3.34
N HIS A 116 -22.15 -12.20 -2.89
CA HIS A 116 -22.18 -12.78 -1.55
C HIS A 116 -21.07 -12.24 -0.62
N GLY A 117 -20.48 -11.10 -0.96
CA GLY A 117 -19.46 -10.43 -0.13
C GLY A 117 -18.02 -10.80 -0.47
N GLY A 118 -17.78 -11.38 -1.65
CA GLY A 118 -16.44 -11.56 -2.20
C GLY A 118 -15.75 -10.23 -2.54
N HIS A 119 -14.49 -10.33 -2.96
CA HIS A 119 -13.72 -9.20 -3.46
C HIS A 119 -13.35 -9.44 -4.93
N LEU A 120 -13.24 -8.36 -5.72
CA LEU A 120 -13.01 -8.41 -7.17
C LEU A 120 -11.78 -9.24 -7.57
N THR A 121 -10.77 -9.30 -6.71
CA THR A 121 -9.51 -10.01 -6.98
C THR A 121 -9.56 -11.49 -6.64
N HIS A 122 -10.73 -12.02 -6.25
CA HIS A 122 -10.91 -13.44 -5.90
C HIS A 122 -11.55 -14.27 -7.03
N GLY A 123 -11.67 -13.73 -8.25
CA GLY A 123 -12.09 -14.51 -9.44
C GLY A 123 -13.05 -13.80 -10.39
N MET A 124 -12.74 -12.57 -10.82
CA MET A 124 -13.35 -12.00 -12.04
C MET A 124 -12.89 -12.72 -13.30
#